data_AF-A0A524PNQ2-F1
#
_entry.id   AF-A0A524PNQ2-F1
#
_cell.length_a   1.000
_cell.length_b   1.000
_cell.length_c   1.000
_cell.angle_alpha   90.00
_cell.angle_beta   90.00
_cell.angle_gamma   90.00
#
_symmetry.space_group_name_H-M   'P 1'
#
loop_
_entity.id
_entity.type
_entity.pdbx_description
1 polymer ?
#
loop_
_entity_poly.entity_id
_entity_poly.type
_entity_poly.pdbx_seq_one_letter_code
_entity_poly.pdbx_strand_id
1 'polypeptide(L)'
;MSRHRASLVLCLLSWSVVACGSLWSRANVGQLKTDVEGLFEQVDTQVSFQSCSMLGTTRTGYCRFDIGNVTLDTIIEKFSLVPVAFENATIAFIDEEFEAGCGSFPLILEGSGGKLYLISGRPQSLRLSNGAAFEYLLLLLNPSSGEGCLQVSYAYG
;
A
#
# COMPACT_ATOMS: atom_id res chain seq x y z
N MET A 1 59.70 7.33 17.23
CA MET A 1 58.50 6.52 17.59
C MET A 1 57.30 7.45 17.67
N SER A 2 56.42 7.48 16.66
CA SER A 2 55.04 8.01 16.78
C SER A 2 54.27 7.78 15.47
N ARG A 3 53.49 6.71 15.39
CA ARG A 3 52.56 6.41 14.28
C ARG A 3 51.32 5.67 14.79
N HIS A 4 50.41 6.35 15.50
CA HIS A 4 49.08 5.80 15.83
C HIS A 4 48.04 6.92 16.00
N ARG A 5 47.60 7.59 14.93
CA ARG A 5 46.46 8.53 15.01
C ARG A 5 45.52 8.57 13.79
N ALA A 6 45.60 7.61 12.87
CA ALA A 6 44.88 7.70 11.58
C ALA A 6 43.68 6.74 11.42
N SER A 7 43.21 6.04 12.47
CA SER A 7 42.18 4.98 12.31
C SER A 7 40.82 5.26 12.95
N LEU A 8 40.58 6.42 13.56
CA LEU A 8 39.34 6.67 14.33
C LEU A 8 38.29 7.55 13.65
N VAL A 9 38.57 8.09 12.45
CA VAL A 9 37.66 9.05 11.79
C VAL A 9 36.71 8.39 10.77
N LEU A 10 36.97 7.15 10.35
CA LEU A 10 36.18 6.48 9.30
C LEU A 10 34.91 5.76 9.79
N CYS A 11 34.67 5.63 11.10
CA CYS A 11 33.45 4.96 11.61
C CYS A 11 32.23 5.88 11.79
N LEU A 12 32.40 7.20 11.72
CA LEU A 12 31.30 8.16 11.99
C LEU A 12 30.49 8.55 10.74
N LEU A 13 30.98 8.27 9.53
CA LEU A 13 30.31 8.64 8.27
C LEU A 13 29.34 7.58 7.75
N SER A 14 29.39 6.35 8.26
CA SER A 14 28.52 5.24 7.82
C SER A 14 27.16 5.19 8.53
N TRP A 15 26.95 5.96 9.59
CA TRP A 15 25.65 6.04 10.29
C TRP A 15 24.66 7.07 9.70
N SER A 16 25.11 7.96 8.84
CA SER A 16 24.26 9.02 8.27
C SER A 16 23.27 8.50 7.22
N VAL A 17 23.61 7.42 6.52
CA VAL A 17 22.85 6.96 5.34
C VAL A 17 21.62 6.13 5.76
N VAL A 18 21.69 5.39 6.87
CA VAL A 18 20.58 4.54 7.35
C VAL A 18 19.44 5.37 7.96
N ALA A 19 19.74 6.56 8.50
CA ALA A 19 18.74 7.43 9.09
C ALA A 19 17.77 8.08 8.07
N CYS A 20 18.17 8.17 6.79
CA CYS A 20 17.40 8.89 5.78
C CYS A 20 16.16 8.10 5.29
N GLY A 21 16.31 6.78 5.09
CA GLY A 21 15.20 5.92 4.64
C GLY A 21 14.05 5.85 5.65
N SER A 22 14.36 5.86 6.95
CA SER A 22 13.37 5.79 8.03
C SER A 22 12.53 7.07 8.17
N LEU A 23 13.12 8.23 7.88
CA LEU A 23 12.41 9.52 7.88
C LEU A 23 11.46 9.63 6.69
N TRP A 24 11.89 9.18 5.51
CA TRP A 24 11.06 9.14 4.31
C TRP A 24 9.82 8.26 4.48
N SER A 25 9.99 7.07 5.05
CA SER A 25 8.88 6.15 5.30
C SER A 25 7.84 6.78 6.24
N ARG A 26 8.25 7.41 7.35
CA ARG A 26 7.32 8.03 8.30
C ARG A 26 6.53 9.21 7.73
N ALA A 27 7.19 10.09 6.97
CA ALA A 27 6.52 11.25 6.38
C ALA A 27 5.46 10.83 5.36
N ASN A 28 5.79 9.85 4.52
CA ASN A 28 4.89 9.40 3.45
C ASN A 28 3.76 8.48 3.93
N VAL A 29 3.91 7.80 5.07
CA VAL A 29 2.82 7.01 5.67
C VAL A 29 1.62 7.88 6.03
N GLY A 30 1.85 9.09 6.59
CA GLY A 30 0.77 10.01 6.91
C GLY A 30 0.01 10.48 5.66
N GLN A 31 0.76 10.78 4.59
CA GLN A 31 0.17 11.15 3.31
C GLN A 31 -0.60 9.99 2.68
N LEU A 32 -0.04 8.79 2.63
CA LEU A 32 -0.72 7.59 2.12
C LEU A 32 -2.06 7.36 2.81
N LYS A 33 -2.08 7.40 4.15
CA LYS A 33 -3.32 7.23 4.91
C LYS A 33 -4.36 8.29 4.52
N THR A 34 -3.96 9.56 4.47
CA THR A 34 -4.84 10.68 4.11
C THR A 34 -5.39 10.52 2.69
N ASP A 35 -4.54 10.15 1.73
CA ASP A 35 -4.91 10.00 0.33
C ASP A 35 -5.85 8.80 0.13
N VAL A 36 -5.63 7.70 0.86
CA VAL A 36 -6.52 6.53 0.83
C VAL A 36 -7.84 6.82 1.57
N GLU A 37 -7.83 7.53 2.70
CA GLU A 37 -9.05 8.00 3.37
C GLU A 37 -9.87 8.87 2.41
N GLY A 38 -9.25 9.85 1.76
CA GLY A 38 -9.89 10.69 0.76
C GLY A 38 -10.43 9.92 -0.45
N LEU A 39 -9.85 8.77 -0.79
CA LEU A 39 -10.38 7.88 -1.83
C LEU A 39 -11.69 7.20 -1.38
N PHE A 40 -11.75 6.71 -0.13
CA PHE A 40 -12.96 6.11 0.42
C PHE A 40 -14.07 7.14 0.69
N GLU A 41 -13.72 8.36 1.10
CA GLU A 41 -14.68 9.46 1.25
C GLU A 41 -15.39 9.81 -0.06
N GLN A 42 -14.69 9.76 -1.20
CA GLN A 42 -15.28 10.02 -2.52
C GLN A 42 -16.40 9.03 -2.88
N VAL A 43 -16.41 7.86 -2.26
CA VAL A 43 -17.40 6.80 -2.50
C VAL A 43 -18.35 6.63 -1.32
N ASP A 44 -18.46 7.65 -0.46
CA ASP A 44 -19.31 7.71 0.73
C ASP A 44 -19.14 6.50 1.65
N THR A 45 -17.88 6.06 1.77
CA THR A 45 -17.50 4.88 2.53
C THR A 45 -16.54 5.31 3.63
N GLN A 46 -16.83 4.93 4.87
CA GLN A 46 -15.92 5.09 6.00
C GLN A 46 -15.33 3.74 6.37
N VAL A 47 -14.01 3.67 6.41
CA VAL A 47 -13.28 2.47 6.85
C VAL A 47 -12.38 2.82 8.03
N SER A 48 -12.18 1.86 8.93
CA SER A 48 -11.29 2.03 10.07
C SER A 48 -9.91 1.48 9.73
N PHE A 49 -8.95 2.37 9.44
CA PHE A 49 -7.57 1.96 9.14
C PHE A 49 -6.83 1.50 10.40
N GLN A 50 -6.40 0.24 10.39
CA GLN A 50 -5.55 -0.34 11.41
C GLN A 50 -4.08 0.06 11.22
N SER A 51 -3.62 0.08 9.96
CA SER A 51 -2.24 0.44 9.62
C SER A 51 -2.13 0.88 8.17
N CYS A 52 -1.15 1.74 7.88
CA CYS A 52 -0.74 2.09 6.52
C CYS A 52 0.79 2.13 6.48
N SER A 53 1.37 1.62 5.39
CA SER A 53 2.81 1.49 5.21
C SER A 53 3.19 1.70 3.76
N MET A 54 4.27 2.45 3.53
CA MET A 54 4.94 2.46 2.22
C MET A 54 5.81 1.22 2.07
N LEU A 55 5.90 0.66 0.86
CA LEU A 55 6.78 -0.45 0.55
C LEU A 55 8.19 0.05 0.21
N GLY A 56 9.11 -0.07 1.16
CA GLY A 56 10.50 0.35 0.98
C GLY A 56 10.63 1.81 0.55
N THR A 57 11.33 2.05 -0.56
CA THR A 57 11.45 3.37 -1.21
C THR A 57 10.62 3.50 -2.48
N THR A 58 9.65 2.60 -2.67
CA THR A 58 8.78 2.61 -3.86
C THR A 58 7.72 3.70 -3.75
N ARG A 59 6.96 3.85 -4.84
CA ARG A 59 5.73 4.65 -4.89
C ARG A 59 4.49 3.84 -4.50
N THR A 60 4.69 2.62 -4.01
CA THR A 60 3.63 1.69 -3.62
C THR A 60 3.48 1.70 -2.11
N GLY A 61 2.25 1.71 -1.66
CA GLY A 61 1.89 1.61 -0.26
C GLY A 61 0.67 0.73 -0.08
N TYR A 62 0.47 0.25 1.15
CA TYR A 62 -0.71 -0.51 1.51
C TYR A 62 -1.30 -0.04 2.82
N CYS A 63 -2.60 -0.24 2.98
CA CYS A 63 -3.36 0.05 4.18
C CYS A 63 -4.22 -1.16 4.55
N ARG A 64 -4.20 -1.54 5.83
CA ARG A 64 -5.09 -2.56 6.41
C ARG A 64 -6.23 -1.86 7.14
N PHE A 65 -7.43 -2.38 6.97
CA PHE A 65 -8.63 -1.77 7.53
C PHE A 65 -9.73 -2.79 7.77
N ASP A 66 -10.69 -2.41 8.60
CA ASP A 66 -11.95 -3.13 8.75
C ASP A 66 -13.00 -2.50 7.85
N ILE A 67 -13.68 -3.33 7.05
CA ILE A 67 -14.80 -2.90 6.20
C ILE A 67 -15.99 -2.40 7.05
N GLY A 68 -16.13 -2.91 8.27
CA GLY A 68 -17.26 -2.59 9.14
C GLY A 68 -18.59 -2.97 8.49
N ASN A 69 -19.53 -2.02 8.43
CA ASN A 69 -20.86 -2.21 7.84
C ASN A 69 -20.94 -1.85 6.35
N VAL A 70 -19.80 -1.51 5.73
CA VAL A 70 -19.80 -1.10 4.32
C VAL A 70 -20.03 -2.31 3.44
N THR A 71 -20.96 -2.19 2.50
CA THR A 71 -21.20 -3.24 1.52
C THR A 71 -20.06 -3.29 0.51
N LEU A 72 -19.39 -4.44 0.46
CA LEU A 72 -18.33 -4.73 -0.50
C LEU A 72 -18.71 -4.36 -1.94
N ASP A 73 -19.93 -4.69 -2.34
CA ASP A 73 -20.42 -4.40 -3.70
C ASP A 73 -20.36 -2.90 -4.03
N THR A 74 -20.55 -2.02 -3.03
CA THR A 74 -20.42 -0.57 -3.20
C THR A 74 -18.98 -0.16 -3.48
N ILE A 75 -18.00 -0.72 -2.76
CA ILE A 75 -16.58 -0.43 -2.97
C ILE A 75 -16.17 -0.89 -4.37
N ILE A 76 -16.56 -2.11 -4.77
CA ILE A 76 -16.24 -2.68 -6.08
C ILE A 76 -16.85 -1.83 -7.19
N GLU A 77 -18.14 -1.50 -7.11
CA GLU A 77 -18.85 -0.73 -8.12
C GLU A 77 -18.27 0.68 -8.24
N LYS A 78 -18.11 1.39 -7.12
CA LYS A 78 -17.69 2.79 -7.11
C LYS A 78 -16.27 3.00 -7.60
N PHE A 79 -15.36 2.09 -7.24
CA PHE A 79 -14.01 2.11 -7.79
C PHE A 79 -13.90 1.42 -9.14
N SER A 80 -14.97 0.80 -9.66
CA SER A 80 -14.96 0.02 -10.89
C SER A 80 -13.92 -1.11 -10.87
N LEU A 81 -13.78 -1.78 -9.72
CA LEU A 81 -12.81 -2.84 -9.53
C LEU A 81 -13.24 -4.09 -10.29
N VAL A 82 -12.27 -4.78 -10.90
CA VAL A 82 -12.49 -6.07 -11.55
C VAL A 82 -11.95 -7.20 -10.67
N PRO A 83 -12.69 -8.32 -10.51
CA PRO A 83 -12.18 -9.46 -9.78
C PRO A 83 -10.99 -10.10 -10.51
N VAL A 84 -9.96 -10.48 -9.76
CA VAL A 84 -8.76 -11.12 -10.29
C VAL A 84 -8.52 -12.43 -9.55
N ALA A 85 -8.20 -13.49 -10.28
CA ALA A 85 -7.78 -14.75 -9.68
C ALA A 85 -6.35 -14.62 -9.14
N PHE A 86 -6.06 -15.20 -7.98
CA PHE A 86 -4.70 -15.24 -7.41
C PHE A 86 -3.70 -15.93 -8.34
N GLU A 87 -4.17 -16.87 -9.16
CA GLU A 87 -3.34 -17.64 -10.10
C GLU A 87 -3.08 -16.91 -11.43
N ASN A 88 -3.69 -15.73 -11.65
CA ASN A 88 -3.59 -15.04 -12.93
C ASN A 88 -2.34 -14.14 -13.03
N ALA A 89 -1.72 -14.16 -14.22
CA ALA A 89 -0.51 -13.42 -14.59
C ALA A 89 -0.61 -11.88 -14.45
N THR A 90 -1.79 -11.32 -14.16
CA THR A 90 -1.96 -9.89 -13.88
C THR A 90 -1.32 -9.48 -12.56
N ILE A 91 -1.21 -10.40 -11.59
CA ILE A 91 -0.47 -10.19 -10.33
C ILE A 91 1.04 -10.26 -10.56
N ALA A 92 1.50 -10.97 -11.61
CA ALA A 92 2.92 -11.14 -11.90
C ALA A 92 3.67 -9.81 -12.18
N PHE A 93 2.95 -8.73 -12.55
CA PHE A 93 3.55 -7.39 -12.68
C PHE A 93 3.82 -6.70 -11.33
N ILE A 94 3.22 -7.21 -10.26
CA ILE A 94 3.24 -6.64 -8.91
C ILE A 94 3.89 -7.65 -7.95
N ASP A 95 4.38 -8.81 -8.40
CA ASP A 95 4.62 -9.98 -7.56
C ASP A 95 5.43 -9.68 -6.28
N GLU A 96 6.59 -9.03 -6.40
CA GLU A 96 7.41 -8.67 -5.24
C GLU A 96 6.77 -7.59 -4.35
N GLU A 97 6.13 -6.57 -4.93
CA GLU A 97 5.46 -5.51 -4.17
C GLU A 97 4.15 -6.01 -3.53
N PHE A 98 3.45 -6.91 -4.19
CA PHE A 98 2.24 -7.54 -3.71
C PHE A 98 2.58 -8.42 -2.52
N GLU A 99 3.52 -9.35 -2.66
CA GLU A 99 3.98 -10.21 -1.56
C GLU A 99 4.47 -9.38 -0.37
N ALA A 100 5.22 -8.30 -0.61
CA ALA A 100 5.67 -7.39 0.45
C ALA A 100 4.54 -6.54 1.07
N GLY A 101 3.45 -6.34 0.33
CA GLY A 101 2.27 -5.57 0.74
C GLY A 101 1.12 -6.46 1.17
N CYS A 102 0.03 -6.45 0.41
CA CYS A 102 -1.18 -7.20 0.75
C CYS A 102 -1.05 -8.72 0.62
N GLY A 103 -0.08 -9.23 -0.13
CA GLY A 103 0.26 -10.66 -0.25
C GLY A 103 0.71 -11.27 1.07
N SER A 104 1.46 -10.51 1.88
CA SER A 104 1.85 -10.90 3.26
C SER A 104 0.66 -10.96 4.23
N PHE A 105 -0.55 -10.59 3.80
CA PHE A 105 -1.69 -10.55 4.67
C PHE A 105 -2.22 -11.98 4.92
N PRO A 106 -2.44 -12.39 6.18
CA PRO A 106 -2.76 -13.79 6.53
C PRO A 106 -3.97 -14.37 5.80
N LEU A 107 -4.84 -13.51 5.27
CA LEU A 107 -6.03 -13.89 4.51
C LEU A 107 -5.76 -14.83 3.33
N ILE A 108 -4.62 -14.67 2.64
CA ILE A 108 -4.28 -15.49 1.47
C ILE A 108 -3.79 -16.88 1.88
N LEU A 109 -3.19 -17.02 3.06
CA LEU A 109 -2.41 -18.21 3.42
C LEU A 109 -3.27 -19.34 4.02
N GLU A 110 -4.48 -19.07 4.48
CA GLU A 110 -5.28 -20.04 5.24
C GLU A 110 -6.54 -20.56 4.52
N GLY A 111 -6.61 -20.47 3.19
CA GLY A 111 -7.76 -20.99 2.44
C GLY A 111 -9.09 -20.28 2.77
N SER A 112 -9.01 -19.06 3.31
CA SER A 112 -10.13 -18.28 3.85
C SER A 112 -11.14 -17.77 2.79
N GLY A 113 -10.92 -18.09 1.51
CA GLY A 113 -11.75 -17.59 0.41
C GLY A 113 -11.60 -16.08 0.19
N GLY A 114 -10.39 -15.55 0.43
CA GLY A 114 -10.06 -14.16 0.16
C GLY A 114 -10.45 -13.78 -1.27
N LYS A 115 -10.91 -12.55 -1.45
CA LYS A 115 -11.28 -12.01 -2.77
C LYS A 115 -10.33 -10.89 -3.14
N LEU A 116 -9.82 -10.96 -4.36
CA LEU A 116 -8.91 -9.98 -4.91
C LEU A 116 -9.60 -9.20 -6.03
N TYR A 117 -9.47 -7.88 -5.97
CA TYR A 117 -9.96 -6.97 -6.99
C TYR A 117 -8.86 -6.00 -7.39
N LEU A 118 -8.89 -5.55 -8.64
CA LEU A 118 -7.89 -4.66 -9.20
C LEU A 118 -8.54 -3.59 -10.07
N ILE A 119 -7.92 -2.42 -10.11
CA ILE A 119 -8.10 -1.45 -11.17
C ILE A 119 -6.75 -0.80 -11.49
N SER A 120 -6.52 -0.47 -12.76
CA SER A 120 -5.27 0.14 -13.23
C SER A 120 -5.52 1.14 -14.35
N GLY A 121 -4.49 1.92 -14.72
CA GLY A 121 -4.53 2.86 -15.85
C GLY A 121 -5.03 4.26 -15.50
N ARG A 122 -4.93 4.66 -14.22
CA ARG A 122 -5.29 6.01 -13.74
C ARG A 122 -6.71 6.48 -14.09
N PRO A 123 -7.75 5.65 -13.88
CA PRO A 123 -9.13 6.09 -14.11
C PRO A 123 -9.50 7.23 -13.16
N GLN A 124 -10.56 7.97 -13.51
CA GLN A 124 -11.02 9.12 -12.72
C GLN A 124 -11.34 8.75 -11.26
N SER A 125 -11.79 7.52 -11.01
CA SER A 125 -12.05 6.98 -9.67
C SER A 125 -10.81 6.85 -8.78
N LEU A 126 -9.60 6.91 -9.35
CA LEU A 126 -8.33 6.88 -8.62
C LEU A 126 -7.64 8.24 -8.54
N ARG A 127 -8.32 9.32 -8.97
CA ARG A 127 -7.79 10.68 -8.81
C ARG A 127 -8.08 11.19 -7.42
N LEU A 128 -7.09 11.87 -6.87
CA LEU A 128 -7.15 12.47 -5.54
C LEU A 128 -7.54 13.95 -5.68
N SER A 129 -8.16 14.49 -4.64
CA SER A 129 -8.59 15.89 -4.59
C SER A 129 -7.42 16.88 -4.69
N ASN A 130 -6.22 16.46 -4.30
CA ASN A 130 -4.99 17.23 -4.41
C ASN A 130 -4.38 17.23 -5.84
N GLY A 131 -5.02 16.56 -6.81
CA GLY A 131 -4.57 16.47 -8.20
C GLY A 131 -3.61 15.31 -8.49
N ALA A 132 -3.15 14.58 -7.47
CA ALA A 132 -2.41 13.34 -7.66
C ALA A 132 -3.37 12.21 -8.11
N ALA A 133 -2.80 11.08 -8.53
CA ALA A 133 -3.56 9.91 -8.92
C ALA A 133 -2.80 8.64 -8.59
N PHE A 134 -3.53 7.55 -8.36
CA PHE A 134 -2.94 6.22 -8.35
C PHE A 134 -2.87 5.61 -9.75
N GLU A 135 -1.76 4.95 -10.06
CA GLU A 135 -1.57 4.12 -11.25
C GLU A 135 -2.46 2.88 -11.19
N TYR A 136 -2.49 2.24 -10.02
CA TYR A 136 -3.32 1.08 -9.73
C TYR A 136 -3.80 1.10 -8.29
N LEU A 137 -4.89 0.36 -8.07
CA LEU A 137 -5.43 0.02 -6.76
C LEU A 137 -5.80 -1.46 -6.77
N LEU A 138 -5.25 -2.18 -5.79
CA LEU A 138 -5.52 -3.57 -5.51
C LEU A 138 -6.25 -3.65 -4.16
N LEU A 139 -7.32 -4.42 -4.12
CA LEU A 139 -8.13 -4.62 -2.94
C LEU A 139 -8.23 -6.12 -2.64
N LEU A 140 -7.64 -6.53 -1.52
CA LEU A 140 -7.73 -7.88 -0.97
C LEU A 140 -8.68 -7.87 0.23
N LEU A 141 -9.62 -8.80 0.28
CA LEU A 141 -10.63 -8.85 1.35
C LEU A 141 -10.86 -10.26 1.85
N ASN A 142 -11.11 -10.39 3.15
CA ASN A 142 -11.65 -11.60 3.74
C ASN A 142 -13.12 -11.36 4.11
N PRO A 143 -14.06 -11.99 3.38
CA PRO A 143 -15.48 -11.83 3.67
C PRO A 143 -15.89 -12.41 5.04
N SER A 144 -15.11 -13.35 5.59
CA SER A 144 -15.40 -14.00 6.86
C SER A 144 -15.01 -13.14 8.07
N SER A 145 -13.87 -12.44 8.02
CA SER A 145 -13.42 -11.55 9.11
C SER A 145 -13.86 -10.10 8.92
N GLY A 146 -14.22 -9.69 7.70
CA GLY A 146 -14.50 -8.29 7.37
C GLY A 146 -13.25 -7.42 7.27
N GLU A 147 -12.06 -8.03 7.29
CA GLU A 147 -10.78 -7.33 7.12
C GLU A 147 -10.45 -7.14 5.65
N GLY A 148 -9.81 -6.00 5.37
CA GLY A 148 -9.34 -5.62 4.06
C GLY A 148 -7.91 -5.13 4.05
N CYS A 149 -7.25 -5.32 2.92
CA CYS A 149 -5.97 -4.72 2.58
C CYS A 149 -6.08 -4.02 1.23
N LEU A 150 -5.82 -2.72 1.21
CA LEU A 150 -5.72 -1.92 0.01
C LEU A 150 -4.25 -1.72 -0.32
N GLN A 151 -3.82 -2.00 -1.54
CA GLN A 151 -2.51 -1.63 -2.04
C GLN A 151 -2.66 -0.69 -3.22
N VAL A 152 -1.93 0.41 -3.19
CA VAL A 152 -1.98 1.46 -4.22
C VAL A 152 -0.57 1.82 -4.64
N SER A 153 -0.43 2.30 -5.87
CA SER A 153 0.84 2.84 -6.37
C SER A 153 0.60 4.19 -7.01
N TYR A 154 1.33 5.22 -6.57
CA TYR A 154 1.16 6.58 -7.13
C TYR A 154 1.57 6.62 -8.59
N ALA A 155 0.83 7.34 -9.43
CA ALA A 155 1.16 7.59 -10.82
C ALA A 155 2.46 8.41 -10.96
N TYR A 156 3.22 8.19 -12.05
CA TYR A 156 4.25 9.14 -12.46
C TYR A 156 3.58 10.39 -13.04
N GLY A 157 4.01 11.57 -12.57
CA GLY A 157 3.59 12.87 -13.11
C GLY A 157 4.07 13.10 -14.53
#